data_AF-A0A3A2IWJ6-F1
#
_entry.id   AF-A0A3A2IWJ6-F1
#
_cell.length_a   1.000
_cell.length_b   1.000
_cell.length_c   1.000
_cell.angle_alpha   90.00
_cell.angle_beta   90.00
_cell.angle_gamma   90.00
#
_symmetry.space_group_name_H-M   'P 1'
#
loop_
_entity.id
_entity.type
_entity.pdbx_description
1 polymer ?
#
loop_
_entity_poly.entity_id
_entity_poly.type
_entity_poly.pdbx_seq_one_letter_code
_entity_poly.pdbx_strand_id
1 'polypeptide(L)'
;MGLVYSHPEVSQDVDAADAYRRLLEVHPDYELAKRSLAAIKKKLISLAESAVPLSEGLLAPNDCFQFYVNPFEALNASVTLFPDPTMFADLTADELYLEIDEKLIQRARTLLLSEIKLEEGVVNWMDNAKLDAARVQEVCAELDSEEMKRYHWYVYRNDRLLRFLTRGDIRHFVYEDSCFPTEALELMDEDSGFLEFLSHIFARQFNLVLTRAIDRQLYPVIEALLDGRRWVLPRHEDECFAGAYKRTDNLVQLIETKAHEAETEKPNLSALKALLTEQGVIKLFNLLPAAFRSQQTRVVAALRSIALVCHNEHGDTDLAQAVLIVSQQFRFKSVELTQRLKEDLETVQKLIADQRKDECKVQFGKERKFEITKDGVLDGQKFFLATSVEAVRWGILVSNNGNGISYDYLLSIRNDQNISITASWKSNEAGEAESTRYFDSMVRAAFAYLASHVIEKINTRICSGDVVEIGLFKLDQTGVTIVTKGILFKRKDIVPWSDFITKLSHGDILASRESDGTTFAPMPIRDTENAVLLPLIRLRFQPAAPSKETKQPTEKPKPHPTTTPDSADEKCEKCGQPMLKRYSRFGPFLGCSGYPTCKNIKKLAPENNLNKQW
;
A
#
# COMPACT_ATOMS: atom_id res chain seq x y z
N MET A 1 -9.32 -25.57 -19.31
CA MET A 1 -8.96 -24.16 -19.57
C MET A 1 -9.98 -23.15 -19.04
N GLY A 2 -11.29 -23.28 -19.34
CA GLY A 2 -12.28 -22.25 -18.94
C GLY A 2 -12.34 -21.89 -17.43
N LEU A 3 -12.12 -22.86 -16.54
CA LEU A 3 -12.03 -22.60 -15.08
C LEU A 3 -10.78 -21.79 -14.67
N VAL A 4 -9.69 -21.91 -15.43
CA VAL A 4 -8.46 -21.15 -15.19
C VAL A 4 -8.65 -19.70 -15.64
N TYR A 5 -9.23 -19.50 -16.81
CA TYR A 5 -9.42 -18.15 -17.38
C TYR A 5 -10.47 -17.31 -16.66
N SER A 6 -11.50 -17.95 -16.08
CA SER A 6 -12.54 -17.28 -15.26
C SER A 6 -12.09 -16.95 -13.84
N HIS A 7 -10.81 -17.15 -13.52
CA HIS A 7 -10.25 -16.79 -12.21
C HIS A 7 -9.99 -15.27 -12.14
N PRO A 8 -10.37 -14.58 -11.04
CA PRO A 8 -10.20 -13.13 -10.91
C PRO A 8 -8.77 -12.63 -11.16
N GLU A 9 -7.76 -13.42 -10.77
CA GLU A 9 -6.35 -13.05 -10.96
C GLU A 9 -5.85 -13.18 -12.40
N VAL A 10 -6.47 -14.05 -13.20
CA VAL A 10 -6.15 -14.25 -14.62
C VAL A 10 -6.91 -13.24 -15.46
N SER A 11 -8.18 -12.99 -15.10
CA SER A 11 -9.00 -11.94 -15.70
C SER A 11 -9.08 -12.14 -17.21
N GLN A 12 -9.54 -13.28 -17.72
CA GLN A 12 -9.73 -13.53 -19.16
C GLN A 12 -11.08 -14.20 -19.39
N ASP A 13 -12.13 -13.55 -18.90
CA ASP A 13 -13.50 -14.07 -18.89
C ASP A 13 -14.01 -14.40 -20.31
N VAL A 14 -13.53 -13.71 -21.34
CA VAL A 14 -13.89 -14.04 -22.74
C VAL A 14 -13.20 -15.32 -23.21
N ASP A 15 -11.91 -15.53 -22.93
CA ASP A 15 -11.24 -16.81 -23.21
C ASP A 15 -11.88 -17.95 -22.40
N ALA A 16 -12.38 -17.67 -21.20
CA ALA A 16 -13.16 -18.62 -20.42
C ALA A 16 -14.47 -18.99 -21.11
N ALA A 17 -15.21 -18.00 -21.61
CA ALA A 17 -16.45 -18.19 -22.34
C ALA A 17 -16.23 -19.01 -23.63
N ASP A 18 -15.17 -18.71 -24.39
CA ASP A 18 -14.81 -19.45 -25.60
C ASP A 18 -14.45 -20.91 -25.28
N ALA A 19 -13.69 -21.15 -24.19
CA ALA A 19 -13.38 -22.50 -23.75
C ALA A 19 -14.64 -23.30 -23.34
N TYR A 20 -15.64 -22.66 -22.72
CA TYR A 20 -16.92 -23.31 -22.44
C TYR A 20 -17.75 -23.57 -23.69
N ARG A 21 -17.73 -22.67 -24.68
CA ARG A 21 -18.39 -22.89 -25.97
C ARG A 21 -17.82 -24.11 -26.69
N ARG A 22 -16.49 -24.22 -26.82
CA ARG A 22 -15.83 -25.41 -27.42
C ARG A 22 -16.21 -26.70 -26.70
N LEU A 23 -16.23 -26.66 -25.37
CA LEU A 23 -16.62 -27.84 -24.58
C LEU A 23 -18.07 -28.26 -24.84
N LEU A 24 -18.97 -27.31 -25.03
CA LEU A 24 -20.39 -27.58 -25.32
C LEU A 24 -20.64 -28.02 -26.77
N GLU A 25 -19.75 -27.69 -27.71
CA GLU A 25 -19.79 -28.26 -29.07
C GLU A 25 -19.52 -29.77 -29.05
N VAL A 26 -18.57 -30.22 -28.22
CA VAL A 26 -18.22 -31.64 -28.08
C VAL A 26 -19.16 -32.38 -27.10
N HIS A 27 -19.58 -31.71 -26.03
CA HIS A 27 -20.42 -32.26 -24.96
C HIS A 27 -21.61 -31.34 -24.63
N PRO A 28 -22.67 -31.35 -25.47
CA PRO A 28 -23.81 -30.44 -25.34
C PRO A 28 -24.54 -30.52 -23.99
N ASP A 29 -24.50 -31.69 -23.32
CA ASP A 29 -25.21 -31.94 -22.06
C ASP A 29 -24.37 -31.64 -20.81
N TYR A 30 -23.18 -31.06 -20.94
CA TYR A 30 -22.31 -30.79 -19.80
C TYR A 30 -22.80 -29.59 -18.97
N GLU A 31 -23.64 -29.88 -17.97
CA GLU A 31 -24.35 -28.88 -17.14
C GLU A 31 -23.46 -27.84 -16.44
N LEU A 32 -22.25 -28.23 -16.01
CA LEU A 32 -21.34 -27.28 -15.37
C LEU A 32 -20.90 -26.18 -16.35
N ALA A 33 -20.56 -26.52 -17.59
CA ALA A 33 -20.20 -25.53 -18.59
C ALA A 33 -21.38 -24.65 -18.99
N LYS A 34 -22.60 -25.20 -19.12
CA LYS A 34 -23.81 -24.39 -19.36
C LYS A 34 -24.00 -23.32 -18.29
N ARG A 35 -23.92 -23.72 -17.01
CA ARG A 35 -24.09 -22.81 -15.87
C ARG A 35 -22.98 -21.77 -15.80
N SER A 36 -21.72 -22.17 -15.94
CA SER A 36 -20.57 -21.25 -15.91
C SER A 36 -20.61 -20.25 -17.07
N LEU A 37 -20.91 -20.72 -18.28
CA LEU A 37 -21.05 -19.86 -19.45
C LEU A 37 -22.19 -18.86 -19.24
N ALA A 38 -23.37 -19.31 -18.82
CA ALA A 38 -24.51 -18.41 -18.57
C ALA A 38 -24.20 -17.32 -17.51
N ALA A 39 -23.46 -17.66 -16.45
CA ALA A 39 -23.06 -16.70 -15.43
C ALA A 39 -22.11 -15.62 -15.98
N ILE A 40 -21.11 -16.04 -16.77
CA ILE A 40 -20.10 -15.14 -17.36
C ILE A 40 -20.72 -14.26 -18.46
N LYS A 41 -21.57 -14.82 -19.33
CA LYS A 41 -22.23 -14.08 -20.43
C LYS A 41 -22.92 -12.81 -19.95
N LYS A 42 -23.67 -12.91 -18.84
CA LYS A 42 -24.42 -11.76 -18.31
C LYS A 42 -23.51 -10.55 -18.02
N LYS A 43 -22.34 -10.79 -17.43
CA LYS A 43 -21.33 -9.76 -17.17
C LYS A 43 -20.73 -9.24 -18.48
N LEU A 44 -20.30 -10.15 -19.36
CA LEU A 44 -19.58 -9.79 -20.57
C LEU A 44 -20.42 -9.04 -21.62
N ILE A 45 -21.70 -9.39 -21.76
CA ILE A 45 -22.60 -8.69 -22.68
C ILE A 45 -22.81 -7.24 -22.22
N SER A 46 -23.09 -7.04 -20.92
CA SER A 46 -23.24 -5.70 -20.36
C SER A 46 -21.94 -4.88 -20.48
N LEU A 47 -20.78 -5.51 -20.29
CA LEU A 47 -19.50 -4.87 -20.50
C LEU A 47 -19.31 -4.46 -21.97
N ALA A 48 -19.64 -5.34 -22.91
CA ALA A 48 -19.57 -5.07 -24.35
C ALA A 48 -20.43 -3.86 -24.76
N GLU A 49 -21.69 -3.83 -24.31
CA GLU A 49 -22.64 -2.73 -24.56
C GLU A 49 -22.11 -1.37 -24.07
N SER A 50 -21.37 -1.37 -22.95
CA SER A 50 -20.77 -0.16 -22.39
C SER A 50 -19.43 0.23 -23.02
N ALA A 51 -18.61 -0.74 -23.43
CA ALA A 51 -17.25 -0.52 -23.89
C ALA A 51 -17.16 -0.15 -25.37
N VAL A 52 -17.91 -0.84 -26.24
CA VAL A 52 -17.80 -0.67 -27.69
C VAL A 52 -18.09 0.77 -28.13
N PRO A 53 -19.17 1.44 -27.68
CA PRO A 53 -19.43 2.84 -28.07
C PRO A 53 -18.32 3.80 -27.60
N LEU A 54 -17.72 3.54 -26.44
CA LEU A 54 -16.66 4.39 -25.88
C LEU A 54 -15.31 4.23 -26.60
N SER A 55 -15.14 3.13 -27.35
CA SER A 55 -13.91 2.85 -28.09
C SER A 55 -13.84 3.55 -29.45
N GLU A 56 -14.91 4.19 -29.89
CA GLU A 56 -14.95 4.91 -31.16
C GLU A 56 -13.89 6.02 -31.19
N GLY A 57 -13.05 6.04 -32.22
CA GLY A 57 -11.95 7.00 -32.35
C GLY A 57 -10.87 6.87 -31.26
N LEU A 58 -10.73 5.70 -30.62
CA LEU A 58 -9.71 5.45 -29.60
C LEU A 58 -8.28 5.66 -30.15
N LEU A 59 -8.02 5.14 -31.35
CA LEU A 59 -6.77 5.38 -32.07
C LEU A 59 -6.92 6.54 -33.06
N ALA A 60 -5.84 7.31 -33.22
CA ALA A 60 -5.76 8.30 -34.29
C ALA A 60 -5.54 7.58 -35.64
N PRO A 61 -5.93 8.16 -36.78
CA PRO A 61 -5.73 7.53 -38.09
C PRO A 61 -4.27 7.11 -38.38
N ASN A 62 -3.29 7.88 -37.89
CA ASN A 62 -1.86 7.57 -38.04
C ASN A 62 -1.36 6.44 -37.14
N ASP A 63 -2.13 6.09 -36.10
CA ASP A 63 -1.84 4.95 -35.23
C ASP A 63 -2.39 3.64 -35.84
N CYS A 64 -3.31 3.72 -36.80
CA CYS A 64 -3.80 2.56 -37.54
C CYS A 64 -2.73 2.03 -38.50
N PHE A 65 -2.70 0.71 -38.69
CA PHE A 65 -1.78 -0.06 -39.53
C PHE A 65 -0.30 0.06 -39.14
N GLN A 66 -0.01 0.63 -37.96
CA GLN A 66 1.35 0.93 -37.51
C GLN A 66 2.20 -0.34 -37.32
N PHE A 67 1.64 -1.38 -36.70
CA PHE A 67 2.38 -2.61 -36.38
C PHE A 67 2.05 -3.77 -37.31
N TYR A 68 0.93 -3.68 -38.04
CA TYR A 68 0.45 -4.75 -38.90
C TYR A 68 -0.31 -4.20 -40.09
N VAL A 69 0.02 -4.73 -41.26
CA VAL A 69 -0.77 -4.61 -42.49
C VAL A 69 -1.00 -6.04 -42.94
N ASN A 70 -2.26 -6.45 -43.06
CA ASN A 70 -2.54 -7.77 -43.59
C ASN A 70 -2.40 -7.74 -45.13
N PRO A 71 -1.61 -8.64 -45.73
CA PRO A 71 -1.41 -8.67 -47.18
C PRO A 71 -2.69 -8.96 -47.95
N PHE A 72 -3.59 -9.82 -47.48
CA PHE A 72 -4.86 -10.11 -48.17
C PHE A 72 -5.83 -8.93 -48.11
N GLU A 73 -5.85 -8.19 -47.00
CA GLU A 73 -6.59 -6.94 -46.90
C GLU A 73 -6.01 -5.86 -47.83
N ALA A 74 -4.69 -5.71 -47.85
CA ALA A 74 -4.00 -4.78 -48.74
C ALA A 74 -4.29 -5.09 -50.21
N LEU A 75 -4.27 -6.38 -50.58
CA LEU A 75 -4.57 -6.84 -51.94
C LEU A 75 -6.06 -6.75 -52.31
N ASN A 76 -6.94 -6.35 -51.39
CA ASN A 76 -8.39 -6.37 -51.56
C ASN A 76 -8.91 -7.75 -51.99
N ALA A 77 -8.47 -8.79 -51.28
CA ALA A 77 -8.67 -10.19 -51.67
C ALA A 77 -10.13 -10.55 -51.98
N SER A 78 -11.08 -9.97 -51.25
CA SER A 78 -12.52 -10.17 -51.48
C SER A 78 -13.00 -9.76 -52.88
N VAL A 79 -12.29 -8.85 -53.55
CA VAL A 79 -12.62 -8.35 -54.89
C VAL A 79 -11.64 -8.88 -55.93
N THR A 80 -10.35 -8.95 -55.59
CA THR A 80 -9.29 -9.24 -56.56
C THR A 80 -8.99 -10.72 -56.71
N LEU A 81 -9.06 -11.50 -55.62
CA LEU A 81 -8.84 -12.94 -55.63
C LEU A 81 -10.17 -13.70 -55.83
N PHE A 82 -11.26 -13.17 -55.27
CA PHE A 82 -12.58 -13.81 -55.29
C PHE A 82 -13.67 -12.90 -55.88
N PRO A 83 -13.58 -12.50 -57.15
CA PRO A 83 -14.49 -11.51 -57.76
C PRO A 83 -15.95 -11.97 -57.86
N ASP A 84 -16.22 -13.28 -57.79
CA ASP A 84 -17.57 -13.85 -57.70
C ASP A 84 -17.73 -14.62 -56.37
N PRO A 85 -18.28 -13.99 -55.31
CA PRO A 85 -18.46 -14.63 -54.01
C PRO A 85 -19.38 -15.85 -54.06
N THR A 86 -20.26 -15.95 -55.07
CA THR A 86 -21.22 -17.06 -55.17
C THR A 86 -20.56 -18.37 -55.59
N MET A 87 -19.42 -18.31 -56.29
CA MET A 87 -18.65 -19.51 -56.65
C MET A 87 -17.95 -20.17 -55.46
N PHE A 88 -17.77 -19.43 -54.36
CA PHE A 88 -16.98 -19.86 -53.20
C PHE A 88 -17.79 -19.88 -51.90
N ALA A 89 -19.11 -19.68 -51.99
CA ALA A 89 -19.99 -19.51 -50.83
C ALA A 89 -20.05 -20.76 -49.92
N ASP A 90 -19.83 -21.94 -50.50
CA ASP A 90 -19.90 -23.23 -49.78
C ASP A 90 -18.52 -23.73 -49.31
N LEU A 91 -17.43 -23.02 -49.60
CA LEU A 91 -16.07 -23.46 -49.25
C LEU A 91 -15.67 -23.03 -47.84
N THR A 92 -14.99 -23.93 -47.14
CA THR A 92 -14.29 -23.67 -45.88
C THR A 92 -13.09 -22.73 -46.08
N ALA A 93 -12.54 -22.18 -44.99
CA ALA A 93 -11.37 -21.32 -45.05
C ALA A 93 -10.14 -22.02 -45.66
N ASP A 94 -9.96 -23.31 -45.40
CA ASP A 94 -8.87 -24.11 -45.95
C ASP A 94 -9.09 -24.42 -47.44
N GLU A 95 -10.32 -24.75 -47.85
CA GLU A 95 -10.64 -24.94 -49.26
C GLU A 95 -10.42 -23.66 -50.06
N LEU A 96 -10.84 -22.51 -49.54
CA LEU A 96 -10.63 -21.22 -50.19
C LEU A 96 -9.14 -20.83 -50.22
N TYR A 97 -8.37 -21.20 -49.20
CA TYR A 97 -6.92 -20.99 -49.16
C TYR A 97 -6.20 -21.74 -50.30
N LEU A 98 -6.64 -22.97 -50.60
CA LEU A 98 -6.04 -23.79 -51.67
C LEU A 98 -6.25 -23.22 -53.07
N GLU A 99 -7.27 -22.38 -53.27
CA GLU A 99 -7.53 -21.69 -54.54
C GLU A 99 -6.60 -20.47 -54.76
N ILE A 100 -5.85 -20.04 -53.73
CA ILE A 100 -4.96 -18.88 -53.81
C ILE A 100 -3.60 -19.29 -54.38
N ASP A 101 -3.42 -19.06 -55.68
CA ASP A 101 -2.15 -19.28 -56.37
C ASP A 101 -1.27 -18.02 -56.47
N GLU A 102 0.01 -18.24 -56.77
CA GLU A 102 1.01 -17.18 -56.92
C GLU A 102 0.65 -16.16 -58.01
N LYS A 103 0.01 -16.59 -59.10
CA LYS A 103 -0.34 -15.72 -60.23
C LYS A 103 -1.44 -14.73 -59.84
N LEU A 104 -2.43 -15.18 -59.07
CA LEU A 104 -3.48 -14.34 -58.53
C LEU A 104 -2.91 -13.29 -57.58
N ILE A 105 -2.01 -13.69 -56.68
CA ILE A 105 -1.30 -12.77 -55.77
C ILE A 105 -0.50 -11.72 -56.55
N GLN A 106 0.29 -12.15 -57.55
CA GLN A 106 1.09 -11.22 -58.37
C GLN A 106 0.21 -10.23 -59.15
N ARG A 107 -0.93 -10.68 -59.67
CA ARG A 107 -1.91 -9.81 -60.35
C ARG A 107 -2.50 -8.79 -59.39
N ALA A 108 -2.99 -9.23 -58.23
CA ALA A 108 -3.55 -8.34 -57.21
C ALA A 108 -2.52 -7.32 -56.72
N ARG A 109 -1.26 -7.74 -56.52
CA ARG A 109 -0.15 -6.87 -56.12
C ARG A 109 0.12 -5.78 -57.17
N THR A 110 0.07 -6.14 -58.44
CA THR A 110 0.24 -5.19 -59.55
C THR A 110 -0.87 -4.15 -59.56
N LEU A 111 -2.13 -4.55 -59.32
CA LEU A 111 -3.26 -3.64 -59.22
C LEU A 111 -3.11 -2.68 -58.04
N LEU A 112 -2.78 -3.19 -56.85
CA LEU A 112 -2.56 -2.37 -55.65
C LEU A 112 -1.43 -1.33 -55.86
N LEU A 113 -0.30 -1.73 -56.45
CA LEU A 113 0.80 -0.80 -56.72
C LEU A 113 0.43 0.26 -57.76
N SER A 114 -0.48 -0.04 -58.68
CA SER A 114 -1.04 0.94 -59.60
C SER A 114 -1.93 1.92 -58.84
N GLU A 115 -2.82 1.42 -57.99
CA GLU A 115 -3.75 2.23 -57.20
C GLU A 115 -3.02 3.21 -56.29
N ILE A 116 -2.00 2.73 -55.55
CA ILE A 116 -1.16 3.57 -54.68
C ILE A 116 -0.50 4.72 -55.44
N LYS A 117 -0.13 4.52 -56.71
CA LYS A 117 0.45 5.59 -57.53
C LYS A 117 -0.60 6.60 -57.98
N LEU A 118 -1.83 6.14 -58.25
CA LEU A 118 -2.93 6.99 -58.71
C LEU A 118 -3.52 7.82 -57.57
N GLU A 119 -3.69 7.23 -56.39
CA GLU A 119 -4.36 7.83 -55.23
C GLU A 119 -3.38 8.41 -54.19
N GLU A 120 -2.15 8.76 -54.62
CA GLU A 120 -1.08 9.32 -53.75
C GLU A 120 -0.82 8.51 -52.46
N GLY A 121 -0.96 7.19 -52.56
CA GLY A 121 -0.78 6.21 -51.49
C GLY A 121 -1.99 5.99 -50.59
N VAL A 122 -3.14 6.61 -50.88
CA VAL A 122 -4.38 6.37 -50.14
C VAL A 122 -5.06 5.10 -50.64
N VAL A 123 -5.40 4.19 -49.73
CA VAL A 123 -6.12 2.94 -50.03
C VAL A 123 -7.52 3.01 -49.44
N ASN A 124 -8.51 3.26 -50.30
CA ASN A 124 -9.89 3.57 -49.89
C ASN A 124 -10.62 2.42 -49.17
N TRP A 125 -10.40 1.16 -49.57
CA TRP A 125 -10.99 -0.02 -48.91
C TRP A 125 -10.36 -0.35 -47.55
N MET A 126 -9.27 0.33 -47.18
CA MET A 126 -8.59 0.20 -45.89
C MET A 126 -8.83 1.44 -45.02
N ASP A 127 -10.06 1.96 -45.00
CA ASP A 127 -10.43 3.17 -44.26
C ASP A 127 -9.55 4.39 -44.60
N ASN A 128 -9.17 4.52 -45.89
CA ASN A 128 -8.25 5.54 -46.41
C ASN A 128 -6.85 5.48 -45.79
N ALA A 129 -6.37 4.28 -45.44
CA ALA A 129 -5.00 4.09 -44.97
C ALA A 129 -3.99 4.60 -45.98
N LYS A 130 -2.92 5.25 -45.48
CA LYS A 130 -1.81 5.68 -46.32
C LYS A 130 -0.73 4.61 -46.36
N LEU A 131 -0.56 3.95 -47.50
CA LEU A 131 0.45 2.93 -47.75
C LEU A 131 1.42 3.41 -48.83
N ASP A 132 2.71 3.25 -48.59
CA ASP A 132 3.72 3.44 -49.62
C ASP A 132 4.05 2.13 -50.35
N ALA A 133 4.64 2.27 -51.54
CA ALA A 133 4.97 1.13 -52.38
C ALA A 133 5.99 0.19 -51.73
N ALA A 134 6.92 0.69 -50.91
CA ALA A 134 7.94 -0.14 -50.25
C ALA A 134 7.30 -1.03 -49.18
N ARG A 135 6.41 -0.47 -48.36
CA ARG A 135 5.67 -1.20 -47.33
C ARG A 135 4.77 -2.27 -47.93
N VAL A 136 4.09 -1.97 -49.03
CA VAL A 136 3.30 -2.98 -49.76
C VAL A 136 4.17 -4.09 -50.31
N GLN A 137 5.35 -3.77 -50.85
CA GLN A 137 6.25 -4.79 -51.37
C GLN A 137 6.76 -5.72 -50.28
N GLU A 138 7.13 -5.18 -49.11
CA GLU A 138 7.54 -5.94 -47.93
C GLU A 138 6.44 -6.90 -47.48
N VAL A 139 5.23 -6.36 -47.24
CA VAL A 139 4.08 -7.14 -46.75
C VAL A 139 3.65 -8.22 -47.74
N CYS A 140 3.66 -7.93 -49.04
CA CYS A 140 3.31 -8.94 -50.05
C CYS A 140 4.39 -10.01 -50.22
N ALA A 141 5.66 -9.71 -49.92
CA ALA A 141 6.73 -10.72 -49.99
C ALA A 141 6.60 -11.79 -48.90
N GLU A 142 5.92 -11.48 -47.79
CA GLU A 142 5.61 -12.48 -46.77
C GLU A 142 4.71 -13.61 -47.32
N LEU A 143 3.92 -13.35 -48.38
CA LEU A 143 3.09 -14.37 -49.03
C LEU A 143 3.88 -15.41 -49.84
N ASP A 144 5.18 -15.19 -50.09
CA ASP A 144 6.03 -16.15 -50.78
C ASP A 144 6.35 -17.38 -49.90
N SER A 145 6.20 -17.25 -48.57
CA SER A 145 6.25 -18.35 -47.62
C SER A 145 4.87 -18.95 -47.43
N GLU A 146 4.70 -20.24 -47.70
CA GLU A 146 3.43 -20.95 -47.46
C GLU A 146 2.96 -20.85 -46.00
N GLU A 147 3.89 -20.85 -45.05
CA GLU A 147 3.57 -20.70 -43.62
C GLU A 147 2.98 -19.31 -43.33
N MET A 148 3.65 -18.25 -43.76
CA MET A 148 3.20 -16.88 -43.52
C MET A 148 1.93 -16.56 -44.31
N LYS A 149 1.82 -17.05 -45.55
CA LYS A 149 0.60 -16.97 -46.36
C LYS A 149 -0.58 -17.57 -45.60
N ARG A 150 -0.42 -18.77 -44.99
CA ARG A 150 -1.44 -19.40 -44.15
C ARG A 150 -1.78 -18.53 -42.93
N TYR A 151 -0.80 -18.05 -42.18
CA TYR A 151 -1.06 -17.24 -41.00
C TYR A 151 -1.80 -15.93 -41.30
N HIS A 152 -1.37 -15.18 -42.32
CA HIS A 152 -2.06 -13.96 -42.74
C HIS A 152 -3.48 -14.24 -43.22
N TRP A 153 -3.71 -15.38 -43.87
CA TRP A 153 -5.04 -15.77 -44.33
C TRP A 153 -6.01 -15.98 -43.17
N TYR A 154 -5.60 -16.71 -42.15
CA TYR A 154 -6.42 -16.94 -40.95
C TYR A 154 -6.68 -15.65 -40.15
N VAL A 155 -5.72 -14.72 -40.12
CA VAL A 155 -5.97 -13.38 -39.57
C VAL A 155 -7.00 -12.63 -40.41
N TYR A 156 -6.88 -12.65 -41.74
CA TYR A 156 -7.80 -11.97 -42.65
C TYR A 156 -9.24 -12.47 -42.52
N ARG A 157 -9.41 -13.79 -42.33
CA ARG A 157 -10.72 -14.43 -42.14
C ARG A 157 -11.39 -14.09 -40.81
N ASN A 158 -10.62 -13.71 -39.81
CA ASN A 158 -11.13 -13.28 -38.53
C ASN A 158 -11.22 -11.74 -38.47
N ASP A 159 -12.34 -11.16 -38.93
CA ASP A 159 -12.56 -9.71 -38.98
C ASP A 159 -12.21 -9.00 -37.66
N ARG A 160 -12.59 -9.57 -36.52
CA ARG A 160 -12.31 -8.95 -35.22
C ARG A 160 -10.82 -8.93 -34.89
N LEU A 161 -10.11 -10.04 -35.11
CA LEU A 161 -8.66 -10.08 -34.93
C LEU A 161 -7.97 -9.15 -35.92
N LEU A 162 -8.35 -9.19 -37.21
CA LEU A 162 -7.82 -8.32 -38.24
C LEU A 162 -7.96 -6.85 -37.86
N ARG A 163 -9.19 -6.41 -37.54
CA ARG A 163 -9.48 -5.02 -37.17
C ARG A 163 -8.82 -4.62 -35.86
N PHE A 164 -8.63 -5.55 -34.92
CA PHE A 164 -7.82 -5.26 -33.74
C PHE A 164 -6.35 -5.00 -34.12
N LEU A 165 -5.71 -5.93 -34.81
CA LEU A 165 -4.28 -5.84 -35.15
C LEU A 165 -3.96 -4.64 -36.04
N THR A 166 -4.89 -4.24 -36.90
CA THR A 166 -4.73 -3.11 -37.83
C THR A 166 -5.24 -1.79 -37.27
N ARG A 167 -6.37 -1.75 -36.55
CA ARG A 167 -7.07 -0.50 -36.20
C ARG A 167 -7.32 -0.33 -34.71
N GLY A 168 -6.91 -1.31 -33.89
CA GLY A 168 -7.13 -1.30 -32.44
C GLY A 168 -8.60 -1.50 -32.04
N ASP A 169 -9.40 -2.11 -32.91
CA ASP A 169 -10.81 -2.38 -32.67
C ASP A 169 -10.99 -3.33 -31.48
N ILE A 170 -11.63 -2.85 -30.41
CA ILE A 170 -11.76 -3.63 -29.18
C ILE A 170 -12.81 -4.75 -29.29
N ARG A 171 -13.57 -4.84 -30.39
CA ARG A 171 -14.58 -5.90 -30.55
C ARG A 171 -13.98 -7.31 -30.47
N HIS A 172 -12.68 -7.44 -30.72
CA HIS A 172 -11.92 -8.66 -30.45
C HIS A 172 -11.98 -9.11 -28.98
N PHE A 173 -12.04 -8.18 -28.03
CA PHE A 173 -11.98 -8.44 -26.60
C PHE A 173 -13.35 -8.54 -25.92
N VAL A 174 -14.45 -8.36 -26.66
CA VAL A 174 -15.80 -8.45 -26.09
C VAL A 174 -16.49 -9.74 -26.50
N TYR A 175 -17.44 -10.16 -25.67
CA TYR A 175 -18.27 -11.32 -25.94
C TYR A 175 -19.49 -10.96 -26.79
N GLU A 176 -19.81 -11.81 -27.76
CA GLU A 176 -21.07 -11.78 -28.49
C GLU A 176 -21.50 -13.20 -28.85
N ASP A 177 -22.80 -13.52 -28.74
CA ASP A 177 -23.29 -14.86 -29.06
C ASP A 177 -23.04 -15.25 -30.52
N SER A 178 -23.23 -14.30 -31.44
CA SER A 178 -23.04 -14.45 -32.88
C SER A 178 -21.59 -14.66 -33.29
N CYS A 179 -20.63 -14.32 -32.44
CA CYS A 179 -19.21 -14.34 -32.77
C CYS A 179 -18.47 -15.41 -31.98
N PHE A 180 -17.83 -16.32 -32.69
CA PHE A 180 -16.99 -17.35 -32.09
C PHE A 180 -15.82 -17.65 -33.04
N PRO A 181 -14.56 -17.39 -32.63
CA PRO A 181 -13.44 -17.45 -33.54
C PRO A 181 -12.88 -18.88 -33.66
N THR A 182 -13.72 -19.84 -34.06
CA THR A 182 -13.39 -21.28 -34.09
C THR A 182 -12.13 -21.57 -34.90
N GLU A 183 -12.06 -21.12 -36.16
CA GLU A 183 -10.95 -21.38 -37.08
C GLU A 183 -9.59 -20.90 -36.50
N ALA A 184 -9.56 -19.72 -35.87
CA ALA A 184 -8.33 -19.18 -35.28
C ALA A 184 -7.91 -19.95 -34.02
N LEU A 185 -8.87 -20.41 -33.21
CA LEU A 185 -8.60 -21.23 -32.04
C LEU A 185 -8.07 -22.62 -32.42
N GLU A 186 -8.64 -23.22 -33.47
CA GLU A 186 -8.18 -24.51 -34.02
C GLU A 186 -6.76 -24.39 -34.57
N LEU A 187 -6.47 -23.36 -35.38
CA LEU A 187 -5.11 -23.16 -35.89
C LEU A 187 -4.09 -22.95 -34.78
N MET A 188 -4.41 -22.23 -33.70
CA MET A 188 -3.50 -22.07 -32.55
C MET A 188 -3.22 -23.39 -31.83
N ASP A 189 -4.16 -24.33 -31.83
CA ASP A 189 -3.97 -25.67 -31.25
C ASP A 189 -3.15 -26.58 -32.17
N GLU A 190 -3.37 -26.48 -33.48
CA GLU A 190 -2.70 -27.30 -34.50
C GLU A 190 -1.26 -26.85 -34.78
N ASP A 191 -1.02 -25.53 -34.79
CA ASP A 191 0.23 -24.93 -35.21
C ASP A 191 0.70 -23.85 -34.22
N SER A 192 1.69 -24.22 -33.40
CA SER A 192 2.25 -23.28 -32.42
C SER A 192 3.00 -22.11 -33.06
N GLY A 193 3.40 -22.21 -34.34
CA GLY A 193 4.02 -21.12 -35.09
C GLY A 193 3.05 -19.97 -35.35
N PHE A 194 1.74 -20.23 -35.43
CA PHE A 194 0.75 -19.17 -35.60
C PHE A 194 0.68 -18.25 -34.39
N LEU A 195 0.67 -18.81 -33.17
CA LEU A 195 0.68 -18.00 -31.95
C LEU A 195 2.00 -17.25 -31.77
N GLU A 196 3.12 -17.82 -32.21
CA GLU A 196 4.43 -17.15 -32.27
C GLU A 196 4.37 -15.90 -33.15
N PHE A 197 3.89 -16.06 -34.39
CA PHE A 197 3.70 -14.99 -35.36
C PHE A 197 2.80 -13.88 -34.80
N LEU A 198 1.66 -14.24 -34.19
CA LEU A 198 0.73 -13.28 -33.63
C LEU A 198 1.32 -12.50 -32.44
N SER A 199 2.05 -13.18 -31.56
CA SER A 199 2.39 -12.65 -30.23
C SER A 199 3.09 -11.29 -30.26
N HIS A 200 4.09 -11.12 -31.13
CA HIS A 200 4.84 -9.86 -31.22
C HIS A 200 3.98 -8.71 -31.76
N ILE A 201 3.13 -8.99 -32.75
CA ILE A 201 2.25 -7.99 -33.37
C ILE A 201 1.15 -7.59 -32.39
N PHE A 202 0.52 -8.61 -31.79
CA PHE A 202 -0.56 -8.48 -30.82
C PHE A 202 -0.10 -7.66 -29.60
N ALA A 203 1.07 -7.97 -29.03
CA ALA A 203 1.56 -7.31 -27.84
C ALA A 203 1.75 -5.80 -28.04
N ARG A 204 2.34 -5.40 -29.17
CA ARG A 204 2.55 -3.98 -29.51
C ARG A 204 1.25 -3.23 -29.71
N GLN A 205 0.31 -3.83 -30.45
CA GLN A 205 -1.00 -3.25 -30.69
C GLN A 205 -1.83 -3.15 -29.40
N PHE A 206 -1.83 -4.22 -28.60
CA PHE A 206 -2.50 -4.25 -27.31
C PHE A 206 -1.98 -3.18 -26.37
N ASN A 207 -0.66 -3.04 -26.27
CA ASN A 207 -0.01 -2.01 -25.46
C ASN A 207 -0.44 -0.61 -25.88
N LEU A 208 -0.46 -0.31 -27.18
CA LEU A 208 -0.93 0.97 -27.69
C LEU A 208 -2.39 1.23 -27.30
N VAL A 209 -3.29 0.29 -27.60
CA VAL A 209 -4.74 0.42 -27.35
C VAL A 209 -5.04 0.58 -25.86
N LEU A 210 -4.45 -0.28 -25.01
CA LEU A 210 -4.61 -0.19 -23.56
C LEU A 210 -4.06 1.14 -23.02
N THR A 211 -2.91 1.59 -23.52
CA THR A 211 -2.32 2.87 -23.13
C THR A 211 -3.25 4.04 -23.47
N ARG A 212 -3.82 4.07 -24.69
CA ARG A 212 -4.77 5.11 -25.09
C ARG A 212 -6.04 5.08 -24.25
N ALA A 213 -6.54 3.88 -23.92
CA ALA A 213 -7.72 3.72 -23.07
C ALA A 213 -7.47 4.26 -21.65
N ILE A 214 -6.28 4.00 -21.08
CA ILE A 214 -5.86 4.54 -19.77
C ILE A 214 -5.70 6.07 -19.83
N ASP A 215 -5.00 6.59 -20.85
CA ASP A 215 -4.77 8.04 -21.00
C ASP A 215 -6.10 8.81 -21.12
N ARG A 216 -7.14 8.20 -21.71
CA ARG A 216 -8.50 8.76 -21.82
C ARG A 216 -9.47 8.35 -20.69
N GLN A 217 -9.01 7.57 -19.71
CA GLN A 217 -9.82 7.07 -18.58
C GLN A 217 -11.10 6.32 -19.01
N LEU A 218 -11.03 5.54 -20.09
CA LEU A 218 -12.16 4.78 -20.62
C LEU A 218 -12.31 3.43 -19.89
N TYR A 219 -12.80 3.47 -18.66
CA TYR A 219 -12.80 2.28 -17.78
C TYR A 219 -13.48 1.03 -18.35
N PRO A 220 -14.66 1.11 -19.01
CA PRO A 220 -15.25 -0.08 -19.62
C PRO A 220 -14.38 -0.67 -20.74
N VAL A 221 -13.68 0.18 -21.50
CA VAL A 221 -12.72 -0.25 -22.53
C VAL A 221 -11.51 -0.92 -21.89
N ILE A 222 -10.97 -0.35 -20.82
CA ILE A 222 -9.85 -0.95 -20.06
C ILE A 222 -10.25 -2.31 -19.49
N GLU A 223 -11.44 -2.41 -18.90
CA GLU A 223 -11.97 -3.68 -18.37
C GLU A 223 -12.16 -4.70 -19.48
N ALA A 224 -12.74 -4.31 -20.63
CA ALA A 224 -12.91 -5.21 -21.78
C ALA A 224 -11.57 -5.74 -22.30
N LEU A 225 -10.55 -4.88 -22.45
CA LEU A 225 -9.22 -5.30 -22.89
C LEU A 225 -8.56 -6.26 -21.91
N LEU A 226 -8.70 -6.00 -20.61
CA LEU A 226 -8.08 -6.81 -19.57
C LEU A 226 -8.80 -8.14 -19.39
N ASP A 227 -10.15 -8.17 -19.39
CA ASP A 227 -11.01 -9.35 -19.24
C ASP A 227 -11.19 -10.14 -20.57
N GLY A 228 -10.66 -9.59 -21.67
CA GLY A 228 -10.82 -10.12 -23.02
C GLY A 228 -9.79 -11.18 -23.42
N ARG A 229 -9.78 -11.46 -24.72
CA ARG A 229 -8.85 -12.40 -25.36
C ARG A 229 -7.43 -11.84 -25.34
N ARG A 230 -6.48 -12.56 -24.73
CA ARG A 230 -5.05 -12.18 -24.78
C ARG A 230 -4.26 -13.29 -25.44
N TRP A 231 -4.33 -13.35 -26.77
CA TRP A 231 -3.65 -14.34 -27.60
C TRP A 231 -2.19 -13.99 -27.79
N VAL A 232 -1.42 -14.15 -26.72
CA VAL A 232 -0.01 -13.79 -26.65
C VAL A 232 0.75 -14.83 -25.82
N LEU A 233 1.97 -15.16 -26.24
CA LEU A 233 2.84 -16.02 -25.45
C LEU A 233 3.29 -15.32 -24.16
N PRO A 234 3.51 -16.04 -23.06
CA PRO A 234 3.90 -15.45 -21.77
C PRO A 234 5.12 -14.51 -21.83
N ARG A 235 6.09 -14.78 -22.72
CA ARG A 235 7.28 -13.94 -22.87
C ARG A 235 7.03 -12.55 -23.48
N HIS A 236 5.87 -12.33 -24.10
CA HIS A 236 5.46 -11.05 -24.67
C HIS A 236 4.42 -10.33 -23.79
N GLU A 237 4.06 -10.90 -22.63
CA GLU A 237 3.07 -10.28 -21.72
C GLU A 237 3.57 -8.94 -21.15
N ASP A 238 4.85 -8.81 -20.85
CA ASP A 238 5.43 -7.54 -20.38
C ASP A 238 5.32 -6.43 -21.44
N GLU A 239 5.46 -6.79 -22.72
CA GLU A 239 5.33 -5.85 -23.83
C GLU A 239 3.89 -5.32 -23.95
N CYS A 240 2.88 -6.18 -23.70
CA CYS A 240 1.47 -5.79 -23.67
C CYS A 240 1.17 -4.67 -22.66
N PHE A 241 1.93 -4.61 -21.57
CA PHE A 241 1.66 -3.71 -20.45
C PHE A 241 2.66 -2.55 -20.31
N ALA A 242 3.67 -2.45 -21.17
CA ALA A 242 4.76 -1.48 -21.02
C ALA A 242 4.29 -0.03 -20.82
N GLY A 243 3.36 0.44 -21.64
CA GLY A 243 2.79 1.78 -21.55
C GLY A 243 1.90 1.97 -20.33
N ALA A 244 1.06 0.97 -20.01
CA ALA A 244 0.22 0.96 -18.82
C ALA A 244 1.04 0.97 -17.53
N TYR A 245 2.16 0.25 -17.47
CA TYR A 245 3.10 0.29 -16.34
C TYR A 245 3.63 1.69 -16.11
N LYS A 246 4.04 2.40 -17.18
CA LYS A 246 4.52 3.78 -17.07
C LYS A 246 3.45 4.73 -16.51
N ARG A 247 2.19 4.62 -16.95
CA ARG A 247 1.10 5.50 -16.46
C ARG A 247 0.76 5.23 -15.01
N THR A 248 0.61 3.95 -14.68
CA THR A 248 0.30 3.54 -13.31
C THR A 248 1.44 3.90 -12.36
N ASP A 249 2.70 3.73 -12.77
CA ASP A 249 3.87 4.13 -11.98
C ASP A 249 3.89 5.64 -11.71
N ASN A 250 3.62 6.48 -12.73
CA ASN A 250 3.52 7.93 -12.53
C ASN A 250 2.44 8.32 -11.50
N LEU A 251 1.29 7.65 -11.53
CA LEU A 251 0.22 7.87 -10.55
C LEU A 251 0.65 7.44 -9.14
N VAL A 252 1.37 6.31 -9.01
CA VAL A 252 1.94 5.87 -7.73
C VAL A 252 2.93 6.91 -7.20
N GLN A 253 3.85 7.38 -8.05
CA GLN A 253 4.86 8.37 -7.69
C GLN A 253 4.21 9.67 -7.18
N LEU A 254 3.11 10.12 -7.80
CA LEU A 254 2.39 11.31 -7.34
C LEU A 254 1.85 11.14 -5.91
N ILE A 255 1.38 9.94 -5.55
CA ILE A 255 0.88 9.64 -4.20
C ILE A 255 2.05 9.46 -3.22
N GLU A 256 3.16 8.87 -3.64
CA GLU A 256 4.40 8.78 -2.86
C GLU A 256 4.96 10.18 -2.56
N THR A 257 4.92 11.12 -3.52
CA THR A 257 5.29 12.53 -3.29
C THR A 257 4.37 13.17 -2.26
N LYS A 258 3.06 12.97 -2.34
CA LYS A 258 2.11 13.45 -1.32
C LYS A 258 2.37 12.85 0.06
N ALA A 259 2.85 11.60 0.12
CA ALA A 259 3.25 10.97 1.37
C ALA A 259 4.50 11.60 1.98
N HIS A 260 5.47 12.00 1.15
CA HIS A 260 6.66 12.71 1.63
C HIS A 260 6.35 14.15 2.06
N GLU A 261 5.55 14.89 1.28
CA GLU A 261 5.08 16.23 1.64
C GLU A 261 4.32 16.23 2.98
N ALA A 262 3.60 15.14 3.27
CA ALA A 262 2.87 14.99 4.52
C ALA A 262 3.78 15.07 5.76
N GLU A 263 5.07 14.73 5.67
CA GLU A 263 6.00 14.72 6.81
C GLU A 263 6.23 16.13 7.38
N THR A 264 6.07 17.17 6.57
CA THR A 264 6.29 18.56 6.96
C THR A 264 5.00 19.38 6.93
N GLU A 265 4.07 19.07 6.03
CA GLU A 265 2.85 19.83 5.83
C GLU A 265 1.60 18.96 6.05
N LYS A 266 0.61 19.51 6.75
CA LYS A 266 -0.62 18.77 7.05
C LYS A 266 -1.37 18.41 5.76
N PRO A 267 -1.66 17.12 5.50
CA PRO A 267 -2.32 16.72 4.26
C PRO A 267 -3.72 17.31 4.09
N ASN A 268 -4.02 17.76 2.86
CA ASN A 268 -5.35 18.19 2.49
C ASN A 268 -6.19 16.97 2.02
N LEU A 269 -7.17 16.58 2.83
CA LEU A 269 -8.04 15.45 2.54
C LEU A 269 -8.85 15.62 1.25
N SER A 270 -9.32 16.82 0.93
CA SER A 270 -10.12 17.04 -0.28
C SER A 270 -9.26 16.88 -1.52
N ALA A 271 -8.03 17.41 -1.50
CA ALA A 271 -7.08 17.24 -2.60
C ALA A 271 -6.67 15.77 -2.78
N LEU A 272 -6.44 15.03 -1.68
CA LEU A 272 -6.13 13.61 -1.74
C LEU A 272 -7.31 12.79 -2.27
N LYS A 273 -8.54 13.10 -1.83
CA LYS A 273 -9.76 12.47 -2.37
C LYS A 273 -9.91 12.76 -3.85
N ALA A 274 -9.78 14.01 -4.29
CA ALA A 274 -9.84 14.38 -5.70
C ALA A 274 -8.81 13.60 -6.54
N LEU A 275 -7.57 13.48 -6.06
CA LEU A 275 -6.57 12.63 -6.72
C LEU A 275 -7.00 11.16 -6.82
N LEU A 276 -7.50 10.57 -5.73
CA LEU A 276 -7.81 9.14 -5.69
C LEU A 276 -9.10 8.78 -6.44
N THR A 277 -10.11 9.64 -6.39
CA THR A 277 -11.44 9.40 -6.98
C THR A 277 -11.65 10.14 -8.29
N GLU A 278 -11.38 11.44 -8.37
CA GLU A 278 -11.67 12.26 -9.56
C GLU A 278 -10.66 12.03 -10.68
N GLN A 279 -9.37 11.88 -10.35
CA GLN A 279 -8.38 11.39 -11.34
C GLN A 279 -8.45 9.86 -11.53
N GLY A 280 -9.37 9.19 -10.83
CA GLY A 280 -9.76 7.82 -11.10
C GLY A 280 -8.71 6.76 -10.77
N VAL A 281 -7.75 7.07 -9.88
CA VAL A 281 -6.72 6.12 -9.42
C VAL A 281 -7.37 4.85 -8.86
N ILE A 282 -8.35 4.99 -7.96
CA ILE A 282 -9.04 3.83 -7.37
C ILE A 282 -9.70 2.99 -8.46
N LYS A 283 -10.43 3.64 -9.37
CA LYS A 283 -11.18 2.95 -10.42
C LYS A 283 -10.26 2.20 -11.38
N LEU A 284 -9.16 2.83 -11.80
CA LEU A 284 -8.14 2.19 -12.64
C LEU A 284 -7.50 1.00 -11.93
N PHE A 285 -6.97 1.19 -10.72
CA PHE A 285 -6.20 0.16 -10.02
C PHE A 285 -7.02 -1.07 -9.62
N ASN A 286 -8.33 -0.91 -9.44
CA ASN A 286 -9.25 -2.03 -9.20
C ASN A 286 -9.44 -2.91 -10.44
N LEU A 287 -9.22 -2.39 -11.66
CA LEU A 287 -9.30 -3.16 -12.90
C LEU A 287 -8.01 -3.93 -13.21
N LEU A 288 -6.86 -3.47 -12.69
CA LEU A 288 -5.55 -4.00 -13.06
C LEU A 288 -5.33 -5.45 -12.58
N PRO A 289 -4.74 -6.31 -13.43
CA PRO A 289 -4.46 -7.71 -13.11
C PRO A 289 -3.25 -7.86 -12.17
N ALA A 290 -2.95 -9.10 -11.78
CA ALA A 290 -1.84 -9.43 -10.88
C ALA A 290 -0.47 -8.95 -11.37
N ALA A 291 -0.29 -8.75 -12.67
CA ALA A 291 0.91 -8.16 -13.26
C ALA A 291 1.27 -6.78 -12.65
N PHE A 292 0.29 -6.02 -12.18
CA PHE A 292 0.46 -4.70 -11.56
C PHE A 292 0.57 -4.73 -10.02
N ARG A 293 0.80 -5.91 -9.44
CA ARG A 293 0.90 -6.13 -7.98
C ARG A 293 1.92 -5.19 -7.31
N SER A 294 3.02 -4.87 -8.00
CA SER A 294 4.03 -3.94 -7.50
C SER A 294 3.47 -2.53 -7.29
N GLN A 295 2.81 -1.97 -8.32
CA GLN A 295 2.17 -0.65 -8.28
C GLN A 295 1.03 -0.62 -7.24
N GLN A 296 0.19 -1.66 -7.20
CA GLN A 296 -0.90 -1.79 -6.22
C GLN A 296 -0.38 -1.81 -4.77
N THR A 297 0.74 -2.50 -4.52
CA THR A 297 1.35 -2.54 -3.18
C THR A 297 1.90 -1.18 -2.77
N ARG A 298 2.58 -0.49 -3.69
CA ARG A 298 3.18 0.83 -3.43
C ARG A 298 2.15 1.92 -3.15
N VAL A 299 1.05 1.98 -3.93
CA VAL A 299 -0.01 2.99 -3.69
C VAL A 299 -0.64 2.82 -2.30
N VAL A 300 -0.87 1.57 -1.88
CA VAL A 300 -1.38 1.26 -0.53
C VAL A 300 -0.38 1.67 0.54
N ALA A 301 0.91 1.36 0.36
CA ALA A 301 1.94 1.72 1.31
C ALA A 301 2.05 3.25 1.49
N ALA A 302 1.99 4.01 0.40
CA ALA A 302 2.02 5.47 0.44
C ALA A 302 0.82 6.05 1.21
N LEU A 303 -0.40 5.54 0.97
CA LEU A 303 -1.59 5.99 1.70
C LEU A 303 -1.53 5.67 3.20
N ARG A 304 -0.96 4.52 3.56
CA ARG A 304 -0.74 4.15 4.97
C ARG A 304 0.30 5.06 5.63
N SER A 305 1.35 5.43 4.90
CA SER A 305 2.33 6.42 5.36
C SER A 305 1.67 7.76 5.65
N ILE A 306 0.83 8.26 4.74
CA ILE A 306 0.06 9.50 4.94
C ILE A 306 -0.79 9.42 6.22
N ALA A 307 -1.52 8.33 6.42
CA ALA A 307 -2.35 8.15 7.61
C ALA A 307 -1.52 8.13 8.91
N LEU A 308 -0.39 7.43 8.92
CA LEU A 308 0.51 7.39 10.07
C LEU A 308 1.08 8.77 10.41
N VAL A 309 1.49 9.53 9.39
CA VAL A 309 2.03 10.89 9.56
C VAL A 309 0.95 11.87 10.05
N CYS A 310 -0.28 11.77 9.53
CA CYS A 310 -1.41 12.55 10.04
C CYS A 310 -1.61 12.34 11.56
N HIS A 311 -1.44 11.11 12.03
CA HIS A 311 -1.57 10.78 13.44
C HIS A 311 -0.34 11.18 14.28
N ASN A 312 0.87 10.82 13.84
CA ASN A 312 2.08 10.97 14.64
C ASN A 312 2.64 12.40 14.64
N GLU A 313 2.70 13.03 13.48
CA GLU A 313 3.35 14.34 13.30
C GLU A 313 2.36 15.50 13.45
N HIS A 314 1.12 15.31 12.97
CA HIS A 314 0.10 16.37 12.97
C HIS A 314 -0.94 16.27 14.10
N GLY A 315 -0.91 15.20 14.90
CA GLY A 315 -1.89 14.96 15.96
C GLY A 315 -3.35 14.83 15.49
N ASP A 316 -3.57 14.64 14.18
CA ASP A 316 -4.91 14.61 13.57
C ASP A 316 -5.33 13.18 13.26
N THR A 317 -5.85 12.52 14.29
CA THR A 317 -6.33 11.14 14.18
C THR A 317 -7.58 11.01 13.31
N ASP A 318 -8.44 12.03 13.26
CA ASP A 318 -9.67 12.00 12.46
C ASP A 318 -9.31 12.05 10.96
N LEU A 319 -8.32 12.87 10.60
CA LEU A 319 -7.73 12.90 9.27
C LEU A 319 -7.06 11.57 8.92
N ALA A 320 -6.26 11.00 9.83
CA ALA A 320 -5.65 9.69 9.64
C ALA A 320 -6.70 8.60 9.33
N GLN A 321 -7.79 8.57 10.12
CA GLN A 321 -8.91 7.65 9.90
C GLN A 321 -9.58 7.90 8.54
N ALA A 322 -9.78 9.16 8.17
CA ALA A 322 -10.39 9.50 6.88
C ALA A 322 -9.54 9.05 5.69
N VAL A 323 -8.20 9.18 5.76
CA VAL A 323 -7.27 8.68 4.74
C VAL A 323 -7.38 7.16 4.62
N LEU A 324 -7.40 6.43 5.75
CA LEU A 324 -7.56 4.99 5.75
C LEU A 324 -8.91 4.56 5.15
N ILE A 325 -10.00 5.23 5.47
CA ILE A 325 -11.33 4.94 4.89
C ILE A 325 -11.30 5.09 3.36
N VAL A 326 -10.62 6.11 2.83
CA VAL A 326 -10.49 6.25 1.37
C VAL A 326 -9.71 5.07 0.77
N SER A 327 -8.64 4.63 1.44
CA SER A 327 -7.87 3.46 0.98
C SER A 327 -8.67 2.15 0.99
N GLN A 328 -9.75 2.04 1.78
CA GLN A 328 -10.63 0.85 1.76
C GLN A 328 -11.46 0.72 0.48
N GLN A 329 -11.48 1.73 -0.39
CA GLN A 329 -12.18 1.65 -1.68
C GLN A 329 -11.40 0.85 -2.72
N PHE A 330 -10.12 0.55 -2.47
CA PHE A 330 -9.39 -0.40 -3.29
C PHE A 330 -9.96 -1.81 -3.11
N ARG A 331 -10.23 -2.46 -4.25
CA ARG A 331 -10.80 -3.79 -4.43
C ARG A 331 -10.02 -4.43 -5.58
N PHE A 332 -8.80 -4.88 -5.28
CA PHE A 332 -7.93 -5.46 -6.30
C PHE A 332 -8.45 -6.84 -6.72
N LYS A 333 -8.18 -7.21 -7.97
CA LYS A 333 -8.49 -8.55 -8.48
C LYS A 333 -7.77 -9.67 -7.72
N SER A 334 -6.61 -9.38 -7.13
CA SER A 334 -5.91 -10.33 -6.24
C SER A 334 -6.54 -10.37 -4.84
N VAL A 335 -7.01 -11.56 -4.47
CA VAL A 335 -7.63 -11.83 -3.17
C VAL A 335 -6.61 -11.67 -2.04
N GLU A 336 -5.37 -12.13 -2.26
CA GLU A 336 -4.27 -12.02 -1.29
C GLU A 336 -3.99 -10.55 -0.94
N LEU A 337 -3.85 -9.68 -1.95
CA LEU A 337 -3.57 -8.25 -1.72
C LEU A 337 -4.74 -7.54 -1.03
N THR A 338 -5.97 -7.87 -1.41
CA THR A 338 -7.16 -7.26 -0.81
C THR A 338 -7.30 -7.67 0.66
N GLN A 339 -7.08 -8.95 0.97
CA GLN A 339 -7.12 -9.45 2.34
C GLN A 339 -5.97 -8.86 3.18
N ARG A 340 -4.76 -8.84 2.62
CA ARG A 340 -3.61 -8.24 3.28
C ARG A 340 -3.85 -6.77 3.58
N LEU A 341 -4.31 -5.97 2.61
CA LEU A 341 -4.68 -4.56 2.79
C LEU A 341 -5.68 -4.36 3.94
N LYS A 342 -6.66 -5.25 4.05
CA LYS A 342 -7.66 -5.22 5.12
C LYS A 342 -7.04 -5.47 6.50
N GLU A 343 -6.28 -6.55 6.66
CA GLU A 343 -5.59 -6.90 7.91
C GLU A 343 -4.60 -5.81 8.35
N ASP A 344 -3.90 -5.28 7.36
CA ASP A 344 -2.94 -4.21 7.49
C ASP A 344 -3.55 -2.92 8.00
N LEU A 345 -4.77 -2.61 7.56
CA LEU A 345 -5.53 -1.45 7.99
C LEU A 345 -6.17 -1.68 9.35
N GLU A 346 -6.71 -2.88 9.61
CA GLU A 346 -7.25 -3.28 10.92
C GLU A 346 -6.16 -3.21 12.00
N THR A 347 -4.93 -3.62 11.68
CA THR A 347 -3.78 -3.51 12.58
C THR A 347 -3.46 -2.06 12.92
N VAL A 348 -3.40 -1.18 11.92
CA VAL A 348 -3.13 0.25 12.14
C VAL A 348 -4.27 0.90 12.94
N GLN A 349 -5.53 0.59 12.63
CA GLN A 349 -6.68 1.07 13.40
C GLN A 349 -6.63 0.61 14.85
N LYS A 350 -6.25 -0.65 15.09
CA LYS A 350 -6.08 -1.17 16.45
C LYS A 350 -4.95 -0.45 17.18
N LEU A 351 -3.81 -0.18 16.54
CA LEU A 351 -2.72 0.58 17.14
C LEU A 351 -3.15 2.02 17.51
N ILE A 352 -3.88 2.69 16.63
CA ILE A 352 -4.43 4.03 16.90
C ILE A 352 -5.42 3.97 18.08
N ALA A 353 -6.32 2.98 18.09
CA ALA A 353 -7.28 2.80 19.17
C ALA A 353 -6.60 2.47 20.51
N ASP A 354 -5.60 1.58 20.50
CA ASP A 354 -4.82 1.23 21.69
C ASP A 354 -4.06 2.43 22.26
N GLN A 355 -3.55 3.33 21.40
CA GLN A 355 -2.90 4.56 21.85
C GLN A 355 -3.88 5.57 22.45
N ARG A 356 -5.17 5.55 22.07
CA ARG A 356 -6.21 6.47 22.56
C ARG A 356 -7.17 5.85 23.58
N LYS A 357 -6.90 4.62 24.04
CA LYS A 357 -7.82 3.86 24.89
C LYS A 357 -8.10 4.49 26.26
N ASP A 358 -7.18 5.30 26.75
CA ASP A 358 -7.24 5.92 28.08
C ASP A 358 -7.71 7.37 28.01
N GLU A 359 -8.13 7.88 26.84
CA GLU A 359 -8.64 9.26 26.70
C GLU A 359 -9.86 9.47 27.59
N CYS A 360 -9.89 10.59 28.30
CA CYS A 360 -10.97 10.95 29.21
C CYS A 360 -11.67 12.21 28.69
N LYS A 361 -12.99 12.15 28.53
CA LYS A 361 -13.83 13.28 28.13
C LYS A 361 -15.01 13.40 29.08
N VAL A 362 -15.07 14.53 29.77
CA VAL A 362 -15.99 14.80 30.89
C VAL A 362 -16.73 16.10 30.63
N GLN A 363 -18.02 16.12 30.96
CA GLN A 363 -18.84 17.33 30.93
C GLN A 363 -19.19 17.73 32.37
N PHE A 364 -18.67 18.87 32.83
CA PHE A 364 -19.03 19.48 34.11
C PHE A 364 -20.21 20.45 33.91
N GLY A 365 -21.40 20.05 34.37
CA GLY A 365 -22.62 20.83 34.15
C GLY A 365 -22.99 20.93 32.67
N LYS A 366 -23.63 22.03 32.24
CA LYS A 366 -24.11 22.17 30.86
C LYS A 366 -23.06 22.67 29.86
N GLU A 367 -22.02 23.38 30.30
CA GLU A 367 -21.16 24.14 29.39
C GLU A 367 -19.66 23.84 29.51
N ARG A 368 -19.17 23.36 30.66
CA ARG A 368 -17.74 23.13 30.87
C ARG A 368 -17.34 21.73 30.41
N LYS A 369 -16.72 21.64 29.23
CA LYS A 369 -16.04 20.43 28.75
C LYS A 369 -14.65 20.31 29.36
N PHE A 370 -14.28 19.11 29.77
CA PHE A 370 -12.95 18.79 30.25
C PHE A 370 -12.46 17.52 29.59
N GLU A 371 -11.33 17.58 28.88
CA GLU A 371 -10.79 16.44 28.14
C GLU A 371 -9.30 16.28 28.45
N ILE A 372 -8.85 15.04 28.64
CA ILE A 372 -7.44 14.67 28.63
C ILE A 372 -7.28 13.64 27.53
N THR A 373 -6.58 14.02 26.47
CA THR A 373 -6.31 13.17 25.30
C THR A 373 -4.82 12.96 25.13
N LYS A 374 -4.43 12.14 24.14
CA LYS A 374 -3.02 12.02 23.74
C LYS A 374 -2.42 13.38 23.33
N ASP A 375 -3.24 14.25 22.75
CA ASP A 375 -2.81 15.53 22.17
C ASP A 375 -2.66 16.63 23.23
N GLY A 376 -3.47 16.58 24.30
CA GLY A 376 -3.43 17.61 25.33
C GLY A 376 -4.59 17.60 26.31
N VAL A 377 -4.76 18.72 26.99
CA VAL A 377 -5.77 18.93 28.03
C VAL A 377 -6.65 20.10 27.65
N LEU A 378 -7.95 19.87 27.55
CA LEU A 378 -8.96 20.90 27.29
C LEU A 378 -9.76 21.17 28.57
N ASP A 379 -9.96 22.44 28.91
CA ASP A 379 -10.90 22.89 29.93
C ASP A 379 -11.67 24.12 29.45
N GLY A 380 -12.94 23.91 29.06
CA GLY A 380 -13.76 24.92 28.43
C GLY A 380 -13.17 25.36 27.08
N GLN A 381 -12.55 26.54 27.05
CA GLN A 381 -11.87 27.09 25.88
C GLN A 381 -10.33 27.05 25.98
N LYS A 382 -9.79 26.66 27.13
CA LYS A 382 -8.34 26.60 27.35
C LYS A 382 -7.82 25.23 26.94
N PHE A 383 -6.85 25.20 26.02
CA PHE A 383 -6.19 23.98 25.59
C PHE A 383 -4.69 24.05 25.90
N PHE A 384 -4.17 23.02 26.59
CA PHE A 384 -2.74 22.81 26.80
C PHE A 384 -2.27 21.64 25.95
N LEU A 385 -1.24 21.84 25.13
CA LEU A 385 -0.56 20.73 24.46
C LEU A 385 0.02 19.77 25.50
N ALA A 386 -0.06 18.46 25.29
CA ALA A 386 0.50 17.48 26.23
C ALA A 386 2.00 17.74 26.50
N THR A 387 2.75 18.14 25.48
CA THR A 387 4.16 18.53 25.55
C THR A 387 4.42 19.82 26.33
N SER A 388 3.44 20.71 26.45
CA SER A 388 3.55 21.96 27.23
C SER A 388 3.37 21.74 28.73
N VAL A 389 2.82 20.59 29.17
CA VAL A 389 2.59 20.30 30.59
C VAL A 389 3.91 20.19 31.35
N GLU A 390 3.96 20.82 32.53
CA GLU A 390 5.12 20.81 33.44
C GLU A 390 4.81 20.19 34.79
N ALA A 391 3.55 20.23 35.21
CA ALA A 391 3.18 19.75 36.53
C ALA A 391 1.82 19.07 36.53
N VAL A 392 1.73 17.99 37.30
CA VAL A 392 0.49 17.28 37.58
C VAL A 392 0.39 16.96 39.06
N ARG A 393 -0.80 17.08 39.63
CA ARG A 393 -1.12 16.57 40.98
C ARG A 393 -2.56 16.13 41.04
N TRP A 394 -2.81 15.13 41.87
CA TRP A 394 -4.16 14.62 42.07
C TRP A 394 -4.28 13.91 43.41
N GLY A 395 -5.50 13.83 43.93
CA GLY A 395 -5.81 12.99 45.07
C GLY A 395 -7.22 13.20 45.60
N ILE A 396 -7.62 12.34 46.54
CA ILE A 396 -8.93 12.38 47.19
C ILE A 396 -8.72 12.72 48.65
N LEU A 397 -9.38 13.77 49.14
CA LEU A 397 -9.42 14.11 50.55
C LEU A 397 -10.70 13.54 51.15
N VAL A 398 -10.56 12.67 52.16
CA VAL A 398 -11.68 12.04 52.87
C VAL A 398 -11.85 12.74 54.22
N SER A 399 -13.04 13.27 54.49
CA SER A 399 -13.36 13.99 55.72
C SER A 399 -14.60 13.40 56.38
N ASN A 400 -14.57 13.18 57.69
CA ASN A 400 -15.74 12.80 58.48
C ASN A 400 -16.21 14.01 59.28
N ASN A 401 -17.40 14.53 58.95
CA ASN A 401 -17.93 15.76 59.53
C ASN A 401 -19.01 15.49 60.59
N GLY A 402 -19.10 14.27 61.13
CA GLY A 402 -20.13 13.87 62.10
C GLY A 402 -21.51 13.57 61.49
N ASN A 403 -21.81 14.12 60.31
CA ASN A 403 -23.02 13.86 59.51
C ASN A 403 -22.80 12.87 58.35
N GLY A 404 -21.67 12.15 58.33
CA GLY A 404 -21.26 11.24 57.27
C GLY A 404 -19.89 11.57 56.67
N ILE A 405 -19.40 10.68 55.80
CA ILE A 405 -18.13 10.84 55.10
C ILE A 405 -18.32 11.67 53.82
N SER A 406 -17.43 12.64 53.61
CA SER A 406 -17.31 13.45 52.40
C SER A 406 -15.99 13.14 51.70
N TYR A 407 -16.07 12.96 50.38
CA TYR A 407 -14.94 12.76 49.49
C TYR A 407 -14.76 14.00 48.63
N ASP A 408 -13.58 14.59 48.61
CA ASP A 408 -13.24 15.74 47.79
C ASP A 408 -12.17 15.32 46.78
N TYR A 409 -12.46 15.40 45.49
CA TYR A 409 -11.60 14.96 44.39
C TYR A 409 -10.90 16.16 43.78
N LEU A 410 -9.62 16.02 43.43
CA LEU A 410 -8.81 17.07 42.81
C LEU A 410 -7.87 16.47 41.77
N LEU A 411 -7.87 17.04 40.58
CA LEU A 411 -6.83 16.87 39.56
C LEU A 411 -6.44 18.25 39.04
N SER A 412 -5.15 18.56 39.08
CA SER A 412 -4.61 19.86 38.67
C SER A 412 -3.42 19.65 37.75
N ILE A 413 -3.40 20.42 36.66
CA ILE A 413 -2.40 20.34 35.59
C ILE A 413 -1.88 21.74 35.32
N ARG A 414 -0.57 21.92 35.25
CA ARG A 414 0.10 23.20 35.00
C ARG A 414 0.98 23.12 33.75
N ASN A 415 0.94 24.13 32.91
CA ASN A 415 1.79 24.23 31.72
C ASN A 415 3.06 25.06 31.97
N ASP A 416 3.89 25.17 30.93
CA ASP A 416 5.14 25.95 30.85
C ASP A 416 4.96 27.47 30.96
N GLN A 417 3.74 27.97 30.75
CA GLN A 417 3.36 29.36 31.02
C GLN A 417 2.94 29.58 32.48
N ASN A 418 3.09 28.57 33.33
CA ASN A 418 2.70 28.59 34.74
C ASN A 418 1.18 28.79 34.96
N ILE A 419 0.36 28.44 33.96
CA ILE A 419 -1.10 28.48 34.02
C ILE A 419 -1.60 27.10 34.45
N SER A 420 -2.51 27.08 35.43
CA SER A 420 -3.11 25.84 35.93
C SER A 420 -4.56 25.66 35.49
N ILE A 421 -4.90 24.43 35.16
CA ILE A 421 -6.27 23.93 34.96
C ILE A 421 -6.57 22.95 36.11
N THR A 422 -7.75 23.07 36.71
CA THR A 422 -8.13 22.26 37.87
C THR A 422 -9.54 21.71 37.74
N ALA A 423 -9.69 20.40 37.86
CA ALA A 423 -10.96 19.70 38.04
C ALA A 423 -11.11 19.29 39.51
N SER A 424 -12.18 19.73 40.16
CA SER A 424 -12.47 19.38 41.56
C SER A 424 -13.96 19.32 41.85
N TRP A 425 -14.39 18.34 42.64
CA TRP A 425 -15.77 18.19 43.10
C TRP A 425 -15.84 17.37 44.39
N LYS A 426 -17.01 17.38 45.05
CA LYS A 426 -17.27 16.61 46.26
C LYS A 426 -18.36 15.58 46.06
N SER A 427 -18.27 14.45 46.75
CA SER A 427 -19.35 13.47 46.88
C SER A 427 -19.55 13.07 48.34
N ASN A 428 -20.74 12.56 48.65
CA ASN A 428 -21.04 11.84 49.89
C ASN A 428 -20.87 10.34 49.66
N GLU A 429 -21.06 9.54 50.71
CA GLU A 429 -20.98 8.06 50.64
C GLU A 429 -21.84 7.45 49.52
N ALA A 430 -23.03 8.00 49.25
CA ALA A 430 -23.91 7.49 48.19
C ALA A 430 -23.34 7.70 46.78
N GLY A 431 -22.58 8.78 46.56
CA GLY A 431 -21.98 9.13 45.27
C GLY A 431 -20.49 8.79 45.13
N GLU A 432 -19.89 8.15 46.14
CA GLU A 432 -18.46 7.81 46.18
C GLU A 432 -18.05 6.93 45.01
N ALA A 433 -18.73 5.79 44.83
CA ALA A 433 -18.34 4.80 43.81
C ALA A 433 -18.35 5.38 42.39
N GLU A 434 -19.36 6.18 42.04
CA GLU A 434 -19.45 6.83 40.73
C GLU A 434 -18.37 7.91 40.56
N SER A 435 -18.18 8.74 41.59
CA SER A 435 -17.18 9.82 41.57
C SER A 435 -15.76 9.28 41.49
N THR A 436 -15.45 8.22 42.23
CA THR A 436 -14.15 7.53 42.21
C THR A 436 -13.90 6.92 40.83
N ARG A 437 -14.90 6.28 40.21
CA ARG A 437 -14.76 5.75 38.85
C ARG A 437 -14.46 6.84 37.82
N TYR A 438 -15.13 7.99 37.95
CA TYR A 438 -14.89 9.16 37.10
C TYR A 438 -13.48 9.72 37.28
N PHE A 439 -13.08 9.90 38.54
CA PHE A 439 -11.76 10.40 38.91
C PHE A 439 -10.64 9.48 38.41
N ASP A 440 -10.78 8.16 38.58
CA ASP A 440 -9.82 7.18 38.09
C ASP A 440 -9.66 7.24 36.57
N SER A 441 -10.71 7.54 35.81
CA SER A 441 -10.60 7.76 34.35
C SER A 441 -9.74 8.97 34.03
N MET A 442 -9.90 10.08 34.75
CA MET A 442 -9.09 11.29 34.55
C MET A 442 -7.63 11.04 34.96
N VAL A 443 -7.39 10.34 36.07
CA VAL A 443 -6.04 9.99 36.54
C VAL A 443 -5.35 9.05 35.56
N ARG A 444 -6.05 8.02 35.05
CA ARG A 444 -5.51 7.13 34.01
C ARG A 444 -5.10 7.90 32.76
N ALA A 445 -5.94 8.82 32.29
CA ALA A 445 -5.62 9.67 31.14
C ALA A 445 -4.41 10.57 31.40
N ALA A 446 -4.37 11.26 32.54
CA ALA A 446 -3.26 12.13 32.92
C ALA A 446 -1.94 11.35 33.00
N PHE A 447 -1.97 10.14 33.57
CA PHE A 447 -0.81 9.28 33.66
C PHE A 447 -0.38 8.76 32.28
N ALA A 448 -1.32 8.31 31.45
CA ALA A 448 -1.04 7.76 30.12
C ALA A 448 -0.44 8.81 29.17
N TYR A 449 -0.94 10.04 29.20
CA TYR A 449 -0.62 11.06 28.19
C TYR A 449 0.30 12.19 28.65
N LEU A 450 0.32 12.52 29.94
CA LEU A 450 1.04 13.69 30.44
C LEU A 450 2.30 13.33 31.25
N ALA A 451 2.26 12.23 32.00
CA ALA A 451 3.34 11.89 32.94
C ALA A 451 4.72 11.79 32.27
N SER A 452 4.81 11.13 31.10
CA SER A 452 6.09 10.95 30.39
C SER A 452 6.74 12.28 30.01
N HIS A 453 5.95 13.23 29.49
CA HIS A 453 6.44 14.57 29.13
C HIS A 453 6.99 15.32 30.34
N VAL A 454 6.28 15.26 31.48
CA VAL A 454 6.70 15.90 32.73
C VAL A 454 7.99 15.25 33.27
N ILE A 455 8.06 13.92 33.27
CA ILE A 455 9.25 13.18 33.73
C ILE A 455 10.47 13.51 32.86
N GLU A 456 10.30 13.58 31.54
CA GLU A 456 11.37 13.92 30.61
C GLU A 456 11.90 15.32 30.85
N LYS A 457 11.01 16.33 31.00
CA LYS A 457 11.41 17.69 31.36
C LYS A 457 12.17 17.75 32.68
N ILE A 458 11.69 17.07 33.72
CA ILE A 458 12.36 17.00 35.02
C ILE A 458 13.76 16.38 34.88
N ASN A 459 13.86 15.24 34.19
CA ASN A 459 15.14 14.55 33.99
C ASN A 459 16.12 15.40 33.19
N THR A 460 15.67 16.06 32.11
CA THR A 460 16.51 16.96 31.31
C THR A 460 17.09 18.09 32.17
N ARG A 461 16.27 18.70 33.04
CA ARG A 461 16.72 19.74 33.97
C ARG A 461 17.73 19.21 34.99
N ILE A 462 17.46 18.06 35.60
CA ILE A 462 18.42 17.43 36.53
C ILE A 462 19.74 17.16 35.80
N CYS A 463 19.70 16.60 34.59
CA CYS A 463 20.88 16.33 33.78
C CYS A 463 21.63 17.60 33.34
N SER A 464 20.96 18.74 33.16
CA SER A 464 21.62 20.02 32.87
C SER A 464 22.27 20.67 34.10
N GLY A 465 22.11 20.08 35.29
CA GLY A 465 22.65 20.59 36.55
C GLY A 465 21.68 21.48 37.32
N ASP A 466 20.41 21.59 36.89
CA ASP A 466 19.39 22.29 37.66
C ASP A 466 19.02 21.50 38.92
N VAL A 467 18.58 22.24 39.94
CA VAL A 467 17.89 21.65 41.10
C VAL A 467 16.39 21.71 40.87
N VAL A 468 15.74 20.56 40.80
CA VAL A 468 14.28 20.46 40.66
C VAL A 468 13.66 20.22 42.04
N GLU A 469 12.73 21.09 42.44
CA GLU A 469 12.03 20.97 43.72
C GLU A 469 10.70 20.22 43.55
N ILE A 470 10.51 19.17 44.35
CA ILE A 470 9.24 18.44 44.49
C ILE A 470 8.92 18.39 45.98
N GLY A 471 8.05 19.30 46.43
CA GLY A 471 7.71 19.46 47.85
C GLY A 471 8.95 19.75 48.71
N LEU A 472 9.26 18.85 49.64
CA LEU A 472 10.43 18.97 50.53
C LEU A 472 11.73 18.42 49.92
N PHE A 473 11.66 17.85 48.71
CA PHE A 473 12.77 17.19 48.05
C PHE A 473 13.37 18.09 46.98
N LYS A 474 14.69 18.19 46.99
CA LYS A 474 15.49 18.89 45.98
C LYS A 474 16.28 17.83 45.22
N LEU A 475 15.93 17.63 43.96
CA LEU A 475 16.49 16.62 43.07
C LEU A 475 17.59 17.27 42.23
N ASP A 476 18.77 16.66 42.21
CA ASP A 476 19.90 17.08 41.38
C ASP A 476 20.67 15.85 40.85
N GLN A 477 21.78 16.06 40.14
CA GLN A 477 22.57 14.96 39.56
C GLN A 477 23.11 13.98 40.60
N THR A 478 23.32 14.42 41.84
CA THR A 478 23.94 13.63 42.91
C THR A 478 22.93 12.77 43.67
N GLY A 479 21.68 13.22 43.76
CA GLY A 479 20.65 12.52 44.49
C GLY A 479 19.48 13.43 44.89
N VAL A 480 18.86 13.06 45.99
CA VAL A 480 17.73 13.77 46.57
C VAL A 480 18.18 14.39 47.89
N THR A 481 18.20 15.71 47.93
CA THR A 481 18.39 16.48 49.15
C THR A 481 17.04 16.69 49.84
N ILE A 482 16.95 16.32 51.11
CA ILE A 482 15.73 16.41 51.91
C ILE A 482 15.98 17.42 53.03
N VAL A 483 15.17 18.47 53.09
CA VAL A 483 15.28 19.51 54.12
C VAL A 483 14.12 19.38 55.10
N THR A 484 14.40 18.92 56.32
CA THR A 484 13.41 18.86 57.39
C THR A 484 13.59 20.03 58.35
N LYS A 485 12.49 20.72 58.68
CA LYS A 485 12.47 21.77 59.70
C LYS A 485 12.33 21.12 61.08
N GLY A 486 13.39 21.12 61.88
CA GLY A 486 13.32 20.85 63.32
C GLY A 486 12.96 22.11 64.11
N ILE A 487 12.65 21.94 65.40
CA ILE A 487 12.27 23.02 66.32
C ILE A 487 13.43 24.00 66.59
N LEU A 488 14.69 23.59 66.36
CA LEU A 488 15.90 24.40 66.59
C LEU A 488 16.92 24.45 65.43
N PHE A 489 16.91 23.48 64.50
CA PHE A 489 17.87 23.43 63.37
C PHE A 489 17.23 22.82 62.11
N LYS A 490 17.74 23.20 60.92
CA LYS A 490 17.43 22.53 59.65
C LYS A 490 18.33 21.30 59.51
N ARG A 491 17.74 20.11 59.44
CA ARG A 491 18.48 18.89 59.11
C ARG A 491 18.43 18.68 57.60
N LYS A 492 19.60 18.48 57.00
CA LYS A 492 19.78 18.23 55.56
C LYS A 492 20.30 16.82 55.39
N ASP A 493 19.48 15.93 54.84
CA ASP A 493 19.88 14.58 54.47
C ASP A 493 20.04 14.53 52.95
N ILE A 494 21.18 14.02 52.46
CA ILE A 494 21.44 13.81 51.03
C ILE A 494 21.39 12.30 50.79
N VAL A 495 20.49 11.87 49.90
CA VAL A 495 20.29 10.46 49.57
C VAL A 495 20.67 10.25 48.10
N PRO A 496 21.71 9.45 47.80
CA PRO A 496 22.05 9.12 46.42
C PRO A 496 20.88 8.44 45.70
N TRP A 497 20.76 8.64 44.38
CA TRP A 497 19.68 8.05 43.58
C TRP A 497 19.57 6.52 43.71
N SER A 498 20.72 5.85 43.82
CA SER A 498 20.80 4.40 44.03
C SER A 498 20.14 3.95 45.33
N ASP A 499 20.14 4.81 46.35
CA ASP A 499 19.70 4.50 47.73
C ASP A 499 18.34 5.13 48.06
N PHE A 500 17.77 5.91 47.13
CA PHE A 500 16.48 6.58 47.31
C PHE A 500 15.34 5.69 46.83
N ILE A 501 14.45 5.25 47.71
CA ILE A 501 13.26 4.47 47.34
C ILE A 501 11.98 5.20 47.75
N THR A 502 10.90 4.98 47.00
CA THR A 502 9.59 5.60 47.26
C THR A 502 8.48 4.56 47.23
N LYS A 503 7.46 4.77 48.08
CA LYS A 503 6.25 3.95 48.14
C LYS A 503 5.03 4.85 48.28
N LEU A 504 3.99 4.59 47.47
CA LEU A 504 2.69 5.23 47.64
C LEU A 504 1.91 4.52 48.76
N SER A 505 1.42 5.27 49.73
CA SER A 505 0.67 4.75 50.89
C SER A 505 -0.32 5.81 51.36
N HIS A 506 -1.62 5.48 51.42
CA HIS A 506 -2.68 6.35 51.96
C HIS A 506 -2.75 7.77 51.36
N GLY A 507 -2.40 7.96 50.08
CA GLY A 507 -2.38 9.29 49.45
C GLY A 507 -1.09 10.08 49.69
N ASP A 508 -0.09 9.46 50.31
CA ASP A 508 1.24 10.04 50.50
C ASP A 508 2.31 9.23 49.76
N ILE A 509 3.33 9.94 49.27
CA ILE A 509 4.61 9.36 48.91
C ILE A 509 5.47 9.28 50.15
N LEU A 510 5.81 8.05 50.54
CA LEU A 510 6.77 7.74 51.58
C LEU A 510 8.11 7.50 50.90
N ALA A 511 9.06 8.41 51.11
CA ALA A 511 10.44 8.19 50.70
C ALA A 511 11.23 7.56 51.84
N SER A 512 12.16 6.66 51.51
CA SER A 512 13.09 6.11 52.48
C SER A 512 14.45 5.84 51.86
N ARG A 513 15.45 5.66 52.72
CA ARG A 513 16.78 5.19 52.34
C ARG A 513 16.80 3.66 52.34
N GLU A 514 17.27 3.04 51.26
CA GLU A 514 17.29 1.59 51.11
C GLU A 514 18.32 0.93 52.04
N SER A 515 19.47 1.56 52.24
CA SER A 515 20.60 1.04 53.01
C SER A 515 20.34 0.88 54.51
N ASP A 516 19.55 1.76 55.12
CA ASP A 516 19.29 1.77 56.57
C ASP A 516 17.80 1.83 56.95
N GLY A 517 16.90 1.89 55.96
CA GLY A 517 15.45 1.95 56.19
C GLY A 517 14.94 3.29 56.73
N THR A 518 15.76 4.34 56.81
CA THR A 518 15.33 5.66 57.30
C THR A 518 14.20 6.21 56.45
N THR A 519 13.03 6.40 57.06
CA THR A 519 11.87 7.02 56.40
C THR A 519 11.88 8.53 56.55
N PHE A 520 11.53 9.23 55.47
CA PHE A 520 11.42 10.69 55.44
C PHE A 520 9.97 11.15 55.61
N ALA A 521 9.77 12.47 55.74
CA ALA A 521 8.45 13.05 55.91
C ALA A 521 7.51 12.65 54.75
N PRO A 522 6.27 12.21 55.05
CA PRO A 522 5.29 11.86 54.03
C PRO A 522 4.95 13.08 53.17
N MET A 523 4.75 12.85 51.87
CA MET A 523 4.45 13.90 50.91
C MET A 523 3.07 13.67 50.27
N PRO A 524 2.07 14.52 50.55
CA PRO A 524 0.73 14.34 50.00
C PRO A 524 0.73 14.56 48.50
N ILE A 525 0.28 13.56 47.74
CA ILE A 525 0.22 13.63 46.25
C ILE A 525 -0.83 14.62 45.76
N ARG A 526 -1.84 14.89 46.58
CA ARG A 526 -2.90 15.84 46.27
C ARG A 526 -2.38 17.27 46.25
N ASP A 527 -1.51 17.60 47.20
CA ASP A 527 -1.10 18.97 47.45
C ASP A 527 0.26 19.30 46.81
N THR A 528 1.06 18.27 46.50
CA THR A 528 2.42 18.45 45.98
C THR A 528 2.49 18.12 44.49
N GLU A 529 2.84 19.12 43.67
CA GLU A 529 3.08 18.94 42.23
C GLU A 529 4.14 17.87 41.97
N ASN A 530 3.87 16.98 41.02
CA ASN A 530 4.77 15.93 40.54
C ASN A 530 5.19 14.89 41.58
N ALA A 531 4.69 14.97 42.83
CA ALA A 531 5.00 13.99 43.86
C ALA A 531 4.64 12.57 43.43
N VAL A 532 3.49 12.40 42.78
CA VAL A 532 3.03 11.11 42.27
C VAL A 532 3.94 10.50 41.18
N LEU A 533 4.80 11.31 40.54
CA LEU A 533 5.73 10.88 39.50
C LEU A 533 7.11 10.50 40.05
N LEU A 534 7.42 10.83 41.31
CA LEU A 534 8.72 10.52 41.97
C LEU A 534 9.20 9.07 41.76
N PRO A 535 8.34 8.03 41.91
CA PRO A 535 8.77 6.65 41.68
C PRO A 535 9.28 6.40 40.26
N LEU A 536 8.66 7.05 39.26
CA LEU A 536 9.00 6.90 37.85
C LEU A 536 10.20 7.76 37.44
N ILE A 537 10.33 8.96 38.00
CA ILE A 537 11.48 9.84 37.79
C ILE A 537 12.76 9.08 38.15
N ARG A 538 12.79 8.44 39.32
CA ARG A 538 13.92 7.59 39.74
C ARG A 538 14.22 6.48 38.73
N LEU A 539 13.22 5.71 38.31
CA LEU A 539 13.41 4.58 37.39
C LEU A 539 13.95 5.01 36.02
N ARG A 540 13.58 6.21 35.56
CA ARG A 540 13.99 6.76 34.26
C ARG A 540 15.29 7.57 34.33
N PHE A 541 15.78 7.90 35.54
CA PHE A 541 16.99 8.67 35.72
C PHE A 541 18.24 7.79 35.56
N GLN A 542 19.08 8.12 34.58
CA GLN A 542 20.41 7.53 34.40
C GLN A 542 21.46 8.62 34.65
N PRO A 543 22.17 8.62 35.79
CA PRO A 543 23.24 9.59 35.99
C PRO A 543 24.35 9.35 34.95
N ALA A 544 24.82 10.42 34.31
CA ALA A 544 26.04 10.35 33.51
C ALA A 544 27.19 9.87 34.41
N ALA A 545 27.93 8.84 33.98
CA ALA A 545 29.08 8.36 34.73
C ALA A 545 30.05 9.54 35.00
N PRO A 546 30.64 9.64 36.21
CA PRO A 546 31.55 10.74 36.53
C PRO A 546 32.73 10.75 35.55
N SER A 547 32.89 11.86 34.84
CA SER A 547 33.99 12.09 33.90
C SER A 547 35.33 12.08 34.64
N LYS A 548 36.13 11.04 34.43
CA LYS A 548 37.56 11.06 34.79
C LYS A 548 38.28 12.00 33.83
N GLU A 549 38.95 13.02 34.36
CA GLU A 549 39.88 13.84 33.60
C GLU A 549 41.03 13.00 33.01
N THR A 550 41.09 13.04 31.67
CA THR A 550 42.23 12.92 30.75
C THR A 550 43.28 11.83 30.95
N LYS A 551 43.16 10.75 30.17
CA LYS A 551 44.21 10.38 29.18
C LYS A 551 43.51 9.84 27.92
N GLN A 552 43.86 10.38 26.76
CA GLN A 552 43.53 9.76 25.47
C GLN A 552 44.08 8.33 25.44
N PRO A 553 43.25 7.37 25.03
CA PRO A 553 43.61 6.62 23.83
C PRO A 553 42.42 6.48 22.87
N THR A 554 42.77 6.58 21.60
CA THR A 554 41.95 6.26 20.43
C THR A 554 41.35 4.85 20.53
N GLU A 555 40.03 4.70 20.60
CA GLU A 555 39.35 3.47 20.15
C GLU A 555 37.85 3.68 19.90
N LYS A 556 37.38 3.17 18.76
CA LYS A 556 36.01 3.29 18.24
C LYS A 556 35.03 2.36 19.00
N PRO A 557 33.74 2.72 19.13
CA PRO A 557 32.78 1.93 19.90
C PRO A 557 32.37 0.62 19.18
N LYS A 558 32.41 -0.49 19.94
CA LYS A 558 31.82 -1.78 19.60
C LYS A 558 30.30 -1.76 19.84
N PRO A 559 29.49 -2.39 18.97
CA PRO A 559 28.18 -2.92 19.35
C PRO A 559 28.25 -4.45 19.54
N HIS A 560 27.57 -4.97 20.56
CA HIS A 560 27.15 -6.38 20.70
C HIS A 560 25.72 -6.37 21.27
N PRO A 561 24.86 -7.32 20.85
CA PRO A 561 25.02 -8.70 21.25
C PRO A 561 25.04 -9.69 20.09
N THR A 562 26.20 -10.34 19.96
CA THR A 562 26.36 -11.79 19.85
C THR A 562 25.29 -12.57 19.05
N THR A 563 25.45 -12.59 17.73
CA THR A 563 25.44 -13.87 17.01
C THR A 563 26.89 -14.19 16.70
N THR A 564 27.42 -15.28 17.24
CA THR A 564 28.76 -15.81 16.96
C THR A 564 29.03 -15.79 15.45
N PRO A 565 30.12 -15.14 14.99
CA PRO A 565 30.44 -15.11 13.56
C PRO A 565 31.16 -16.40 13.20
N ASP A 566 30.44 -17.33 12.58
CA ASP A 566 31.09 -18.21 11.61
C ASP A 566 31.45 -17.33 10.43
N SER A 567 32.63 -16.70 10.48
CA SER A 567 33.19 -16.02 9.31
C SER A 567 33.41 -17.08 8.23
N ALA A 568 32.70 -16.97 7.11
CA ALA A 568 33.14 -17.65 5.92
C ALA A 568 34.41 -16.94 5.44
N ASP A 569 35.46 -17.68 5.09
CA ASP A 569 36.71 -17.14 4.51
C ASP A 569 36.52 -16.45 3.14
N GLU A 570 35.27 -16.18 2.76
CA GLU A 570 34.86 -15.67 1.47
C GLU A 570 34.64 -14.14 1.50
N LYS A 571 35.25 -13.44 0.54
CA LYS A 571 35.10 -12.00 0.35
C LYS A 571 33.94 -11.69 -0.60
N CYS A 572 33.20 -10.63 -0.30
CA CYS A 572 32.11 -10.14 -1.12
C CYS A 572 32.61 -9.63 -2.48
N GLU A 573 32.12 -10.23 -3.57
CA GLU A 573 32.47 -9.85 -4.96
C GLU A 573 32.14 -8.39 -5.32
N LYS A 574 31.23 -7.74 -4.58
CA LYS A 574 30.81 -6.35 -4.86
C LYS A 574 31.62 -5.28 -4.12
N CYS A 575 32.22 -5.60 -2.97
CA CYS A 575 32.89 -4.58 -2.15
C CYS A 575 34.16 -5.06 -1.42
N GLY A 576 34.54 -6.33 -1.57
CA GLY A 576 35.74 -6.91 -0.96
C GLY A 576 35.66 -7.19 0.54
N GLN A 577 34.61 -6.73 1.23
CA GLN A 577 34.38 -6.98 2.65
C GLN A 577 34.04 -8.46 2.92
N PRO A 578 34.37 -9.02 4.09
CA PRO A 578 34.08 -10.43 4.40
C PRO A 578 32.58 -10.72 4.40
N MET A 579 32.21 -11.93 4.01
CA MET A 579 30.82 -12.40 4.08
C MET A 579 30.56 -13.14 5.39
N LEU A 580 29.38 -12.93 5.97
CA LEU A 580 28.96 -13.51 7.25
C LEU A 580 27.78 -14.46 7.02
N LYS A 581 27.78 -15.63 7.65
CA LYS A 581 26.63 -16.53 7.66
C LYS A 581 25.48 -15.88 8.44
N ARG A 582 24.36 -15.67 7.77
CA ARG A 582 23.13 -15.09 8.30
C ARG A 582 21.97 -16.05 8.04
N TYR A 583 20.93 -15.96 8.84
CA TYR A 583 19.76 -16.82 8.73
C TYR A 583 18.58 -16.04 8.18
N SER A 584 17.90 -16.61 7.19
CA SER A 584 16.60 -16.13 6.69
C SER A 584 15.54 -17.21 6.93
N ARG A 585 14.26 -16.87 6.70
CA ARG A 585 13.16 -17.86 6.67
C ARG A 585 13.36 -18.99 5.64
N PHE A 586 14.24 -18.80 4.66
CA PHE A 586 14.55 -19.76 3.60
C PHE A 586 15.84 -20.55 3.86
N GLY A 587 16.41 -20.42 5.07
CA GLY A 587 17.66 -21.07 5.46
C GLY A 587 18.85 -20.11 5.57
N PRO A 588 20.03 -20.65 5.92
CA PRO A 588 21.25 -19.87 6.04
C PRO A 588 21.76 -19.39 4.68
N PHE A 589 22.32 -18.19 4.64
CA PHE A 589 22.95 -17.58 3.48
C PHE A 589 24.17 -16.78 3.91
N LEU A 590 25.09 -16.49 2.99
CA LEU A 590 26.18 -15.56 3.24
C LEU A 590 25.73 -14.14 2.88
N GLY A 591 25.78 -13.23 3.84
CA GLY A 591 25.49 -11.80 3.63
C GLY A 591 26.74 -10.96 3.81
N CYS A 592 26.91 -9.93 2.98
CA CYS A 592 28.03 -8.99 3.13
C CYS A 592 28.03 -8.33 4.52
N SER A 593 29.18 -8.32 5.20
CA SER A 593 29.35 -7.63 6.49
C SER A 593 29.06 -6.12 6.41
N GLY A 594 29.30 -5.51 5.25
CA GLY A 594 28.98 -4.10 4.97
C GLY A 594 27.51 -3.77 4.73
N TYR A 595 26.55 -4.64 5.07
CA TYR A 595 25.12 -4.31 5.05
C TYR A 595 24.80 -3.22 6.10
N PRO A 596 23.94 -2.21 5.82
CA PRO A 596 23.04 -2.07 4.66
C PRO A 596 23.67 -1.47 3.40
N THR A 597 24.88 -0.94 3.50
CA THR A 597 25.59 -0.22 2.42
C THR A 597 25.91 -1.14 1.23
N CYS A 598 26.20 -2.41 1.48
CA CYS A 598 26.34 -3.44 0.46
C CYS A 598 25.35 -4.59 0.70
N LYS A 599 24.38 -4.76 -0.22
CA LYS A 599 23.29 -5.75 -0.11
C LYS A 599 23.61 -7.09 -0.79
N ASN A 600 24.88 -7.41 -1.01
CA ASN A 600 25.26 -8.65 -1.68
C ASN A 600 24.99 -9.87 -0.79
N ILE A 601 24.41 -10.91 -1.38
CA ILE A 601 24.12 -12.19 -0.71
C ILE A 601 24.55 -13.36 -1.61
N LYS A 602 24.97 -14.46 -1.01
CA LYS A 602 25.30 -15.72 -1.69
C LYS A 602 24.58 -16.88 -1.01
N LYS A 603 23.93 -17.73 -1.81
CA LYS A 603 23.22 -18.91 -1.30
C LYS A 603 24.24 -19.99 -0.92
N LEU A 604 24.08 -20.58 0.26
CA LEU A 604 24.83 -21.77 0.64
C LEU A 604 24.18 -23.00 -0.02
N ALA A 605 24.98 -23.90 -0.56
CA ALA A 605 24.47 -25.18 -1.06
C ALA A 605 23.86 -26.01 0.10
N PRO A 606 22.83 -26.82 -0.15
CA PRO A 606 22.20 -27.62 0.90
C PRO A 606 23.20 -28.63 1.47
N GLU A 607 23.53 -28.51 2.76
CA GLU A 607 24.30 -29.51 3.49
C GLU A 607 23.44 -30.76 3.74
N ASN A 608 23.93 -31.93 3.29
CA ASN A 608 23.38 -33.23 3.68
C ASN A 608 23.65 -33.46 5.17
N ASN A 609 22.63 -33.22 6.00
CA ASN A 609 22.68 -33.39 7.45
C ASN A 609 22.69 -34.88 7.87
N LEU A 610 23.86 -35.41 8.22
CA LEU A 610 24.01 -36.54 9.15
C LEU A 610 24.22 -35.97 10.56
N ASN A 611 23.12 -35.77 11.29
CA ASN A 611 22.96 -36.03 12.75
C ASN A 611 21.83 -35.19 13.33
N LYS A 612 20.69 -35.85 13.54
CA LYS A 612 19.63 -35.45 14.47
C LYS A 612 20.05 -35.85 15.89
N GLN A 613 19.98 -34.93 16.84
CA GLN A 613 19.58 -35.24 18.21
C GLN A 613 19.12 -33.95 18.91
N TRP A 614 18.06 -34.10 19.72
CA TRP A 614 17.22 -33.12 20.41
C TRP A 614 16.09 -32.52 19.59
#